data_AF-A0A9X8YRD4-F1
#
_entry.id   AF-A0A9X8YRD4-F1
#
_cell.length_a   1.000
_cell.length_b   1.000
_cell.length_c   1.000
_cell.angle_alpha   90.00
_cell.angle_beta   90.00
_cell.angle_gamma   90.00
#
_symmetry.space_group_name_H-M   'P 1'
#
loop_
_entity.id
_entity.type
_entity.pdbx_description
1 polymer ?
#
loop_
_entity_poly.entity_id
_entity_poly.type
_entity_poly.pdbx_seq_one_letter_code
_entity_poly.pdbx_strand_id
1 'polypeptide(L)' 'MSKFQLLDKDNSALIFIDHQPQMAFGVANIDRQQLKNNVVGLAKAGKIFNVPTLFTSVETE' A
#
# COMPACT_ATOMS: atom_id res chain seq x y z
N MET A 1 -0.74 11.39 26.24
CA MET A 1 -0.51 11.55 24.79
C MET A 1 -1.77 12.13 24.15
N SER A 2 -1.62 12.98 23.13
CA SER A 2 -2.76 13.46 22.33
C SER A 2 -3.50 12.28 21.71
N LYS A 3 -4.83 12.28 21.73
CA LYS A 3 -5.68 11.26 21.10
C LYS A 3 -5.50 11.22 19.57
N PHE A 4 -4.87 12.25 18.99
CA PHE A 4 -4.62 12.40 17.56
C PHE A 4 -3.13 12.67 17.32
N GLN A 5 -2.30 11.63 17.35
CA GLN A 5 -0.95 11.71 16.80
C GLN A 5 -1.01 11.60 15.28
N LEU A 6 -0.24 12.44 14.59
CA LEU A 6 -0.03 12.31 13.16
C LEU A 6 0.86 11.10 12.89
N LEU A 7 0.70 10.48 11.72
CA LEU A 7 1.55 9.38 11.29
C LEU A 7 2.96 9.89 11.00
N ASP A 8 3.95 9.18 11.53
CA ASP A 8 5.36 9.34 11.23
C ASP A 8 6.01 7.96 11.00
N LYS A 9 7.28 7.93 10.65
CA LYS A 9 7.99 6.67 10.36
C LYS A 9 8.18 5.76 11.59
N ASP A 10 8.08 6.32 12.81
CA ASP A 10 8.34 5.63 14.07
C ASP A 10 7.05 5.10 14.70
N ASN A 11 5.89 5.55 14.23
CA ASN A 11 4.57 5.16 14.71
C ASN A 11 3.67 4.48 13.65
N SER A 12 4.21 4.17 12.47
CA SER A 12 3.46 3.58 11.36
C SER A 12 4.18 2.40 10.70
N ALA A 13 3.40 1.57 10.02
CA ALA A 13 3.86 0.52 9.12
C ALA A 13 3.00 0.54 7.86
N LEU A 14 3.56 0.09 6.74
CA LEU A 14 2.89 0.01 5.45
C LEU A 14 2.63 -1.45 5.08
N ILE A 15 1.39 -1.78 4.73
CA ILE A 15 0.99 -3.14 4.36
C ILE A 15 0.36 -3.10 2.98
N PHE A 16 0.99 -3.76 2.00
CA PHE A 16 0.41 -3.95 0.67
C PHE A 16 -0.29 -5.30 0.61
N ILE A 17 -1.60 -5.27 0.44
CA ILE A 17 -2.43 -6.48 0.40
C ILE A 17 -2.82 -6.77 -1.04
N ASP A 18 -2.29 -7.87 -1.57
CA ASP A 18 -2.75 -8.53 -2.78
C ASP A 18 -2.80 -7.62 -4.03
N HIS A 19 -1.81 -6.74 -4.17
CA HIS A 19 -1.60 -5.92 -5.38
C HIS A 19 -1.02 -6.72 -6.56
N GLN A 20 -1.45 -7.96 -6.74
CA GLN A 20 -1.12 -8.82 -7.89
C GLN A 20 -1.97 -8.41 -9.12
N PRO A 21 -1.48 -8.64 -10.37
CA PRO A 21 -2.18 -8.23 -11.58
C PRO A 21 -3.62 -8.74 -11.71
N GLN A 22 -3.90 -10.01 -11.32
CA GLN A 22 -5.26 -10.56 -11.42
C GLN A 22 -6.26 -9.85 -10.49
N MET A 23 -5.81 -9.37 -9.33
CA MET A 23 -6.68 -8.73 -8.34
C MET A 23 -7.22 -7.38 -8.84
N ALA A 24 -6.47 -6.69 -9.72
CA ALA A 24 -6.90 -5.45 -10.34
C ALA A 24 -8.07 -5.62 -11.33
N PHE A 25 -8.40 -6.86 -11.76
CA PHE A 25 -9.52 -7.09 -12.66
C PHE A 25 -10.88 -6.89 -11.98
N GLY A 26 -10.98 -7.15 -10.68
CA GLY A 26 -12.19 -6.94 -9.89
C GLY A 26 -12.42 -5.48 -9.46
N VAL A 27 -11.47 -4.58 -9.69
CA VAL A 27 -11.57 -3.18 -9.31
C VAL A 27 -12.32 -2.39 -10.38
N ALA A 28 -13.49 -1.85 -10.03
CA ALA A 28 -14.38 -1.14 -10.96
C ALA A 28 -14.58 0.35 -10.64
N ASN A 29 -14.10 0.83 -9.49
CA ASN A 29 -14.32 2.20 -9.01
C ASN A 29 -13.17 3.18 -9.31
N ILE A 30 -12.07 2.71 -9.89
CA ILE A 30 -10.89 3.51 -10.24
C ILE A 30 -10.25 2.96 -11.52
N ASP A 31 -9.70 3.85 -12.35
CA ASP A 31 -8.92 3.45 -13.51
C ASP A 31 -7.68 2.63 -13.09
N ARG A 32 -7.35 1.58 -13.86
CA ARG A 32 -6.28 0.64 -13.51
C ARG A 32 -4.90 1.29 -13.51
N GLN A 33 -4.64 2.23 -14.42
CA GLN A 33 -3.37 2.95 -14.45
C GLN A 33 -3.27 3.89 -13.26
N GLN A 34 -4.35 4.57 -12.88
CA GLN A 34 -4.38 5.40 -11.68
C GLN A 34 -4.18 4.57 -10.41
N LEU A 35 -4.84 3.42 -10.28
CA LEU A 35 -4.62 2.48 -9.17
C LEU A 35 -3.14 2.11 -9.04
N LYS A 36 -2.53 1.65 -10.14
CA LYS A 36 -1.11 1.28 -10.16
C LYS A 36 -0.20 2.45 -9.77
N ASN A 37 -0.45 3.64 -10.32
CA ASN A 37 0.35 4.82 -10.03
C ASN A 37 0.27 5.23 -8.56
N ASN A 38 -0.92 5.17 -7.96
CA ASN A 38 -1.13 5.45 -6.54
C ASN A 38 -0.35 4.46 -5.66
N VAL A 39 -0.44 3.16 -5.96
CA VAL A 39 0.27 2.10 -5.23
C VAL A 39 1.79 2.27 -5.33
N VAL A 40 2.31 2.54 -6.52
CA VAL A 40 3.75 2.80 -6.73
C VAL A 40 4.21 4.08 -6.02
N GLY A 41 3.39 5.13 -6.03
CA GLY A 41 3.66 6.36 -5.30
C GLY A 41 3.77 6.13 -3.80
N LEU A 42 2.81 5.39 -3.24
CA LEU A 42 2.80 5.01 -1.82
C LEU A 42 4.02 4.14 -1.46
N ALA A 43 4.37 3.15 -2.30
CA ALA A 43 5.54 2.30 -2.07
C ALA A 43 6.85 3.10 -2.08
N LYS A 44 6.98 4.05 -3.01
CA LYS A 44 8.15 4.95 -3.05
C LYS A 44 8.21 5.85 -1.82
N ALA A 45 7.07 6.37 -1.36
CA ALA A 45 7.03 7.17 -0.13
C ALA A 45 7.46 6.33 1.08
N GLY A 46 6.90 5.13 1.27
CA GLY A 46 7.28 4.22 2.35
C GLY A 46 8.78 3.91 2.34
N LYS A 47 9.36 3.68 1.15
CA LYS A 47 10.80 3.48 0.97
C LYS A 47 11.63 4.71 1.34
N ILE A 48 11.23 5.92 0.92
CA ILE A 48 11.96 7.17 1.22
C ILE A 48 11.98 7.43 2.74
N PHE A 49 10.87 7.19 3.43
CA PHE A 49 10.75 7.43 4.87
C PHE A 49 11.26 6.26 5.73
N ASN A 50 11.71 5.16 5.12
CA ASN A 50 12.10 3.92 5.79
C ASN A 50 11.00 3.36 6.71
N VAL A 51 9.74 3.42 6.25
CA VAL A 51 8.60 2.86 6.99
C VAL A 51 8.68 1.32 6.91
N PRO A 52 8.54 0.60 8.04
CA PRO A 52 8.43 -0.86 8.04
C PRO A 52 7.34 -1.32 7.07
N THR A 53 7.68 -2.16 6.09
CA THR A 53 6.77 -2.53 5.00
C THR A 53 6.58 -4.04 4.91
N LEU A 54 5.32 -4.48 4.83
CA LEU A 54 4.91 -5.87 4.62
C LEU A 54 4.17 -6.01 3.28
N PHE A 55 4.42 -7.09 2.56
CA PHE A 55 3.69 -7.47 1.36
C PHE A 55 2.97 -8.79 1.59
N THR A 56 1.73 -8.89 1.16
CA THR A 56 0.99 -10.16 1.08
C THR A 56 0.63 -10.45 -0.36
N SER A 57 0.42 -11.73 -0.62
CA SER A 57 -0.12 -12.23 -1.88
C SER A 57 -1.10 -13.35 -1.59
N VAL A 58 -2.12 -13.48 -2.44
CA VAL A 58 -2.91 -14.70 -2.50
C VAL A 58 -2.11 -15.74 -3.27
N GLU A 59 -1.90 -16.89 -2.65
CA GLU A 59 -1.45 -18.11 -3.31
C GLU A 59 -2.67 -18.98 -3.60
N THR A 60 -2.74 -19.52 -4.82
CA THR A 60 -3.71 -20.56 -5.18
C THR A 60 -2.93 -21.86 -5.34
N GLU A 61 -3.43 -22.95 -4.75
CA GLU A 61 -2.91 -24.32 -5.00
C GLU A 61 -2.92 -24.68 -6.49
#